data_AF-D2AX15-F1
#
_entry.id   AF-D2AX15-F1
#
_cell.length_a   1.000
_cell.length_b   1.000
_cell.length_c   1.000
_cell.angle_alpha   90.00
_cell.angle_beta   90.00
_cell.angle_gamma   90.00
#
_symmetry.space_group_name_H-M   'P 1'
#
loop_
_entity.id
_entity.type
_entity.pdbx_description
1 polymer ?
#
loop_
_entity_poly.entity_id
_entity_poly.type
_entity_poly.pdbx_seq_one_letter_code
_entity_poly.pdbx_strand_id
1 'polypeptide(L)'
;MTQDRYVTSKAIKAIGAELDNDVIPEIKELRRILDSTDLGGLGWGAVGELLIGLRYRHVQETVEEKFAQAVAVMESWQEALDVVETNWRTAEDRSVVVYQ
;
A
#
# COMPACT_ATOMS: atom_id res chain seq x y z
N MET A 1 17.41 -16.36 -22.48
CA MET A 1 16.52 -15.59 -23.38
C MET A 1 15.46 -14.95 -22.49
N THR A 2 15.53 -13.65 -22.28
CA THR A 2 14.53 -12.90 -21.52
C THR A 2 13.34 -12.71 -22.45
N GLN A 3 12.18 -13.25 -22.07
CA GLN A 3 10.96 -13.13 -22.87
C GLN A 3 10.49 -11.68 -22.80
N ASP A 4 10.28 -11.03 -23.95
CA ASP A 4 9.72 -9.68 -23.98
C ASP A 4 8.33 -9.71 -23.34
N ARG A 5 8.21 -9.04 -22.19
CA ARG A 5 6.92 -8.84 -21.53
C ARG A 5 6.27 -7.61 -22.15
N TYR A 6 5.26 -7.84 -22.99
CA TYR A 6 4.42 -6.78 -23.51
C TYR A 6 3.54 -6.24 -22.38
N VAL A 7 3.89 -5.07 -21.87
CA VAL A 7 3.06 -4.32 -20.93
C VAL A 7 2.06 -3.50 -21.76
N THR A 8 0.77 -3.62 -21.44
CA THR A 8 -0.31 -2.85 -22.08
C THR A 8 -0.91 -1.87 -21.09
N SER A 9 -1.53 -0.79 -21.58
CA SER A 9 -2.31 0.13 -20.74
C SER A 9 -3.34 -0.62 -19.88
N LYS A 10 -4.01 -1.63 -20.46
CA LYS A 10 -4.96 -2.51 -19.77
C LYS A 10 -4.32 -3.29 -18.62
N ALA A 11 -3.12 -3.85 -18.81
CA ALA A 11 -2.43 -4.59 -17.76
C ALA A 11 -1.98 -3.67 -16.62
N ILE A 12 -1.49 -2.47 -16.93
CA ILE A 12 -1.13 -1.46 -15.92
C ILE A 12 -2.36 -1.07 -15.10
N LYS A 13 -3.48 -0.80 -15.77
CA LYS A 13 -4.76 -0.49 -15.12
C LYS A 13 -5.24 -1.61 -14.20
N ALA A 14 -5.10 -2.86 -14.62
CA ALA A 14 -5.50 -4.01 -13.80
C ALA A 14 -4.67 -4.11 -12.52
N ILE A 15 -3.34 -3.90 -12.61
CA ILE A 15 -2.45 -3.88 -11.45
C ILE A 15 -2.81 -2.72 -10.52
N GLY A 16 -3.05 -1.52 -11.08
CA GLY A 16 -3.51 -0.37 -10.29
C GLY A 16 -4.82 -0.64 -9.55
N ALA A 17 -5.76 -1.33 -10.20
CA ALA A 17 -7.03 -1.71 -9.59
C ALA A 17 -6.87 -2.76 -8.48
N GLU A 18 -5.98 -3.75 -8.63
CA GLU A 18 -5.67 -4.72 -7.57
C GLU A 18 -5.04 -4.03 -6.35
N LEU A 19 -4.15 -3.06 -6.58
CA LEU A 19 -3.56 -2.27 -5.51
C LEU A 19 -4.61 -1.48 -4.72
N ASP A 20 -5.54 -0.82 -5.42
CA ASP A 20 -6.58 0.03 -4.84
C ASP A 20 -7.68 -0.76 -4.12
N ASN A 21 -8.12 -1.87 -4.71
CA ASN A 21 -9.27 -2.62 -4.21
C ASN A 21 -8.91 -3.68 -3.18
N ASP A 22 -7.70 -4.25 -3.25
CA ASP A 22 -7.32 -5.39 -2.44
C ASP A 22 -6.19 -5.01 -1.47
N VAL A 23 -5.03 -4.62 -2.00
CA VAL A 23 -3.80 -4.50 -1.19
C VAL A 23 -3.83 -3.32 -0.21
N ILE A 24 -4.19 -2.12 -0.68
CA ILE A 24 -4.26 -0.93 0.19
C ILE A 24 -5.33 -1.11 1.28
N PRO A 25 -6.56 -1.59 0.98
CA PRO A 25 -7.56 -1.88 2.00
C PRO A 25 -7.12 -2.92 3.03
N GLU A 26 -6.47 -4.02 2.62
CA GLU A 26 -5.97 -5.02 3.55
C GLU A 26 -4.95 -4.44 4.54
N ILE A 27 -4.01 -3.62 4.07
CA ILE A 27 -3.00 -2.97 4.92
C ILE A 27 -3.65 -1.94 5.84
N LYS A 28 -4.66 -1.19 5.36
CA LYS A 28 -5.46 -0.27 6.19
C LYS A 28 -6.22 -1.03 7.29
N GLU A 29 -6.72 -2.24 7.00
CA GLU A 29 -7.42 -3.07 7.98
C GLU A 29 -6.45 -3.65 9.03
N LEU A 30 -5.28 -4.12 8.62
CA LEU A 30 -4.22 -4.57 9.55
C LEU A 30 -3.82 -3.47 10.53
N ARG A 31 -3.74 -2.21 10.07
CA ARG A 31 -3.52 -1.06 10.94
C ARG A 31 -4.64 -0.90 11.97
N ARG A 32 -5.91 -0.98 11.56
CA ARG A 32 -7.05 -0.89 12.49
C ARG A 32 -7.04 -1.98 13.55
N ILE A 33 -6.64 -3.20 13.17
CA ILE A 33 -6.49 -4.31 14.13
C ILE A 33 -5.44 -3.95 15.18
N LEU A 34 -4.32 -3.35 14.78
CA LEU A 34 -3.30 -2.92 15.74
C LEU A 34 -3.80 -1.82 16.67
N ASP A 35 -4.54 -0.84 16.15
CA ASP A 35 -5.16 0.21 16.98
C ASP A 35 -6.10 -0.41 18.03
N SER A 36 -6.78 -1.51 17.69
CA SER A 36 -7.65 -2.25 18.63
C SER A 36 -6.90 -3.00 19.73
N THR A 37 -5.57 -3.16 19.60
CA THR A 37 -4.71 -3.77 20.61
C THR A 37 -4.13 -2.77 21.61
N ASP A 38 -4.46 -1.47 21.52
CA ASP A 38 -3.99 -0.48 22.49
C ASP A 38 -4.50 -0.82 23.90
N LEU A 39 -3.55 -1.26 24.74
CA LEU A 39 -3.76 -1.49 26.16
C LEU A 39 -3.35 -0.19 26.85
N GLY A 40 -4.30 0.72 27.08
CA GLY A 40 -4.05 2.04 27.68
C GLY A 40 -3.22 1.98 28.97
N GLY A 41 -2.72 3.14 29.45
CA GLY A 41 -1.58 3.27 30.41
C GLY A 41 -1.63 2.58 31.78
N LEU A 42 -2.66 1.78 32.10
CA LEU A 42 -2.71 0.88 33.27
C LEU A 42 -3.18 -0.54 32.94
N GLY A 43 -3.27 -0.93 31.66
CA GLY A 43 -3.72 -2.26 31.21
C GLY A 43 -2.87 -3.42 31.75
N TRP A 44 -1.64 -3.13 32.19
CA TRP A 44 -0.71 -4.08 32.79
C TRP A 44 -0.58 -3.94 34.33
N GLY A 45 -1.29 -2.98 34.94
CA GLY A 45 -1.07 -2.54 36.34
C GLY A 45 0.28 -1.84 36.53
N ALA A 46 0.49 -1.11 37.64
CA ALA A 46 1.67 -0.24 37.82
C ALA A 46 3.03 -0.97 37.69
N VAL A 47 3.11 -2.23 38.14
CA VAL A 47 4.35 -3.04 38.04
C VAL A 47 4.55 -3.57 36.61
N GLY A 48 3.50 -4.08 35.98
CA GLY A 48 3.57 -4.54 34.59
C GLY A 48 3.81 -3.38 33.61
N GLU A 49 3.33 -2.19 33.94
CA GLU A 49 3.55 -0.97 33.19
C GLU A 49 5.03 -0.55 33.18
N LEU A 50 5.69 -0.60 34.34
CA LEU A 50 7.12 -0.32 34.48
C LEU A 50 8.00 -1.35 33.74
N LEU A 51 7.59 -2.62 33.74
CA LEU A 51 8.39 -3.71 33.18
C LEU A 51 8.16 -3.94 31.68
N ILE A 52 6.93 -3.75 31.20
CA ILE A 52 6.49 -4.20 29.86
C ILE A 52 5.77 -3.07 29.11
N GLY A 53 4.93 -2.29 29.78
CA GLY A 53 4.04 -1.29 29.17
C GLY A 53 4.77 -0.26 28.30
N LEU A 54 5.90 0.27 28.76
CA LEU A 54 6.72 1.22 27.98
C LEU A 54 7.26 0.61 26.68
N ARG A 55 7.77 -0.62 26.74
CA ARG A 55 8.30 -1.30 25.55
C ARG A 55 7.18 -1.68 24.59
N TYR A 56 6.04 -2.10 25.13
CA TYR A 56 4.86 -2.45 24.35
C TYR A 56 4.35 -1.26 23.54
N ARG A 57 4.13 -0.09 24.18
CA ARG A 57 3.71 1.14 23.48
C ARG A 57 4.70 1.57 22.40
N HIS A 58 6.00 1.54 22.69
CA HIS A 58 7.00 1.89 21.69
C HIS A 58 6.97 0.95 20.47
N VAL A 59 6.72 -0.35 20.68
CA VAL A 59 6.54 -1.30 19.58
C VAL A 59 5.26 -0.99 18.81
N GLN A 60 4.15 -0.68 19.48
CA GLN A 60 2.91 -0.28 18.82
C GLN A 60 3.09 0.97 17.95
N GLU A 61 3.68 2.04 18.49
CA GLU A 61 4.01 3.27 17.76
C GLU A 61 4.87 2.98 16.53
N THR A 62 5.91 2.16 16.69
CA THR A 62 6.79 1.77 15.57
C THR A 62 6.03 1.02 14.49
N VAL A 63 5.16 0.09 14.89
CA VAL A 63 4.37 -0.70 13.95
C VAL A 63 3.36 0.22 13.24
N GLU A 64 2.66 1.10 13.95
CA GLU A 64 1.74 2.07 13.36
C GLU A 64 2.44 2.94 12.30
N GLU A 65 3.63 3.46 12.62
CA GLU A 65 4.43 4.25 11.69
C GLU A 65 4.78 3.46 10.42
N LYS A 66 5.12 2.18 10.56
CA LYS A 66 5.43 1.31 9.41
C LYS A 66 4.21 1.03 8.54
N PHE A 67 3.03 0.85 9.13
CA PHE A 67 1.79 0.72 8.35
C PHE A 67 1.46 2.02 7.61
N ALA A 68 1.63 3.18 8.25
CA ALA A 68 1.43 4.47 7.59
C ALA A 68 2.40 4.68 6.41
N GLN A 69 3.68 4.34 6.59
CA GLN A 69 4.70 4.38 5.52
C GLN A 69 4.33 3.44 4.36
N ALA A 70 3.88 2.22 4.67
CA ALA A 70 3.47 1.26 3.65
C ALA A 70 2.30 1.77 2.80
N VAL A 71 1.27 2.32 3.45
CA VAL A 71 0.11 2.92 2.75
C VAL A 71 0.57 4.06 1.84
N ALA A 72 1.40 4.98 2.33
CA ALA A 72 1.89 6.10 1.53
C ALA A 72 2.69 5.65 0.30
N VAL A 73 3.53 4.61 0.44
CA VAL A 73 4.29 4.05 -0.68
C VAL A 73 3.35 3.45 -1.73
N MET A 74 2.33 2.70 -1.31
CA MET A 74 1.38 2.11 -2.26
C MET A 74 0.53 3.17 -2.96
N GLU A 75 0.06 4.19 -2.24
CA GLU A 75 -0.66 5.32 -2.85
C GLU A 75 0.23 6.03 -3.89
N SER A 76 1.53 6.17 -3.63
CA SER A 76 2.49 6.71 -4.62
C SER A 76 2.68 5.81 -5.85
N TRP A 77 2.62 4.48 -5.68
CA TRP A 77 2.67 3.55 -6.81
C TRP A 77 1.43 3.65 -7.67
N GLN A 78 0.26 3.87 -7.07
CA GLN A 78 -0.98 4.06 -7.80
C GLN A 78 -0.94 5.30 -8.69
N GLU A 79 -0.49 6.43 -8.13
CA GLU A 79 -0.28 7.66 -8.91
C GLU A 79 0.69 7.44 -10.08
N ALA A 80 1.80 6.73 -9.83
CA ALA A 80 2.76 6.41 -10.88
C ALA A 80 2.15 5.49 -11.96
N LEU A 81 1.36 4.49 -11.57
CA LEU A 81 0.68 3.58 -12.50
C LEU A 81 -0.34 4.32 -13.37
N ASP A 82 -1.07 5.29 -12.83
CA ASP A 82 -2.02 6.11 -13.60
C ASP A 82 -1.32 6.95 -14.68
N VAL A 83 -0.18 7.56 -14.34
CA VAL A 83 0.65 8.29 -15.29
C VAL A 83 1.17 7.37 -16.39
N VAL A 84 1.66 6.19 -16.01
CA VAL A 84 2.21 5.20 -16.94
C VAL A 84 1.11 4.62 -17.84
N GLU A 85 -0.08 4.33 -17.31
CA GLU A 85 -1.25 3.88 -18.07
C GLU A 85 -1.66 4.90 -19.13
N THR A 86 -1.75 6.19 -18.73
CA THR A 86 -2.15 7.27 -19.63
C THR A 86 -1.16 7.43 -20.79
N ASN A 87 0.13 7.36 -20.47
CA ASN A 87 1.20 7.46 -21.47
C ASN A 87 1.18 6.26 -22.43
N TRP A 88 1.01 5.04 -21.90
CA TRP A 88 0.92 3.84 -22.71
C TRP A 88 -0.32 3.82 -23.59
N ARG A 89 -1.50 4.21 -23.06
CA ARG A 89 -2.73 4.31 -23.85
C ARG A 89 -2.57 5.30 -24.99
N THR A 90 -1.97 6.46 -24.72
CA THR A 90 -1.68 7.46 -25.77
C THR A 90 -0.74 6.91 -26.85
N ALA A 91 0.27 6.13 -26.45
CA ALA A 91 1.19 5.49 -27.39
C ALA A 91 0.48 4.41 -28.22
N GLU A 92 -0.34 3.57 -27.57
CA GLU A 92 -1.17 2.56 -28.22
C GLU A 92 -2.09 3.22 -29.25
N ASP A 93 -2.86 4.24 -28.87
CA ASP A 93 -3.78 4.97 -29.75
C ASP A 93 -3.08 5.59 -30.97
N ARG A 94 -1.88 6.16 -30.78
CA ARG A 94 -1.08 6.75 -31.87
C ARG A 94 -0.39 5.73 -32.76
N SER A 95 -0.15 4.52 -32.24
CA SER A 95 0.45 3.42 -33.00
C SER A 95 -0.54 2.70 -33.91
N VAL A 96 -1.85 2.94 -33.74
CA VAL A 96 -2.89 2.47 -34.67
C VAL A 96 -2.81 3.29 -35.96
N VAL A 97 -1.97 2.84 -36.89
CA VAL A 97 -1.94 3.35 -38.26
C VAL A 97 -3.27 3.00 -38.94
N VAL A 98 -4.14 3.99 -39.11
CA VAL A 98 -5.24 3.92 -40.06
C VAL A 98 -4.62 4.02 -41.46
N TYR A 99 -4.44 2.89 -42.14
CA TYR A 99 -4.20 2.91 -43.58
C TYR A 99 -5.47 3.47 -44.24
N GLN A 100 -5.39 4.71 -44.72
CA GLN A 100 -6.35 5.26 -45.69
C GLN A 100 -5.89 4.92 -47.11
#